data_AF-A0A1J8P940-F1
#
_entry.id   AF-A0A1J8P940-F1
#
_cell.length_a   1.000
_cell.length_b   1.000
_cell.length_c   1.000
_cell.angle_alpha   90.00
_cell.angle_beta   90.00
_cell.angle_gamma   90.00
#
_symmetry.space_group_name_H-M   'P 1'
#
loop_
_entity.id
_entity.type
_entity.pdbx_description
1 polymer ?
#
loop_
_entity_poly.entity_id
_entity_poly.type
_entity_poly.pdbx_seq_one_letter_code
_entity_poly.pdbx_strand_id
1 'polypeptide(L)'
;MSAQNIPDRTRWNGWVALAWILALLAIVGGIAVIATAGFIEVPRLNSVGQTETSTEPNVFIWAIAIGQAVSATMLAAIFSMINSIYQNTCDQLVGMDLSKPDAEQPNTLKNSALRLTSVPATSSLSKTLSTGDMIITFNGQPVTSLENDVVDRIVTGENSITFLTLEGEEKTDTLFLNRTSFHGIQGEADQLRSYKNTDDGLKIVSIHSASQLEGMLHPNYVLLSINDQLALSEMDAAKAVVNGENKIEFINSKGAHRVNFRNMKPGPLHIQFEK
;
A
#
# COMPACT_ATOMS: atom_id res chain seq x y z
N MET A 1 -27.60 -4.65 -26.25
CA MET A 1 -26.22 -5.00 -25.85
C MET A 1 -25.43 -3.72 -25.72
N SER A 2 -25.40 -3.14 -24.53
CA SER A 2 -24.55 -1.99 -24.22
C SER A 2 -23.15 -2.50 -23.96
N ALA A 3 -22.18 -2.14 -24.81
CA ALA A 3 -20.78 -2.37 -24.54
C ALA A 3 -20.45 -1.78 -23.16
N GLN A 4 -20.14 -2.63 -22.18
CA GLN A 4 -19.60 -2.17 -20.91
C GLN A 4 -18.29 -1.45 -21.22
N ASN A 5 -18.24 -0.16 -20.90
CA ASN A 5 -17.04 0.66 -21.06
C ASN A 5 -15.96 0.14 -20.10
N ILE A 6 -15.12 -0.77 -20.59
CA ILE A 6 -13.89 -1.15 -19.90
C ILE A 6 -13.06 0.13 -19.72
N PRO A 7 -12.58 0.44 -18.50
CA PRO A 7 -11.75 1.62 -18.27
C PRO A 7 -10.51 1.59 -19.17
N ASP A 8 -10.29 2.65 -19.95
CA ASP A 8 -9.12 2.74 -20.82
C ASP A 8 -7.86 2.88 -19.97
N ARG A 9 -7.04 1.82 -19.96
CA ARG A 9 -5.76 1.71 -19.24
C ARG A 9 -4.72 2.72 -19.72
N THR A 10 -4.84 3.17 -20.98
CA THR A 10 -3.82 4.02 -21.63
C THR A 10 -4.14 5.51 -21.56
N ARG A 11 -5.32 5.89 -21.05
CA ARG A 11 -5.81 7.28 -21.01
C ARG A 11 -4.83 8.26 -20.35
N TRP A 12 -4.10 7.81 -19.33
CA TRP A 12 -3.16 8.65 -18.57
C TRP A 12 -1.75 8.68 -19.13
N ASN A 13 -1.37 7.76 -20.03
CA ASN A 13 -0.02 7.72 -20.60
C ASN A 13 0.31 9.01 -21.37
N GLY A 14 -0.67 9.58 -22.09
CA GLY A 14 -0.49 10.85 -22.81
C GLY A 14 -0.20 12.02 -21.87
N TRP A 15 -0.85 12.07 -20.70
CA TRP A 15 -0.63 13.12 -19.70
C TRP A 15 0.73 12.99 -19.02
N VAL A 16 1.17 11.76 -18.72
CA VAL A 16 2.51 11.50 -18.18
C VAL A 16 3.58 11.94 -19.18
N ALA A 17 3.44 11.57 -20.45
CA ALA A 17 4.37 11.99 -21.49
C ALA A 17 4.42 13.52 -21.63
N LEU A 18 3.27 14.19 -21.63
CA LEU A 18 3.18 15.65 -21.66
C LEU A 18 3.91 16.29 -20.47
N ALA A 19 3.71 15.76 -19.25
CA ALA A 19 4.36 16.28 -18.05
C ALA A 19 5.89 16.17 -18.11
N TRP A 20 6.42 15.06 -18.62
CA TRP A 20 7.86 14.88 -18.82
C TRP A 20 8.43 15.82 -19.91
N ILE A 21 7.69 16.04 -21.00
CA ILE A 21 8.08 17.03 -22.02
C ILE A 21 8.15 18.43 -21.43
N LEU A 22 7.15 18.82 -20.63
CA LEU A 22 7.15 20.12 -19.95
C LEU A 22 8.30 20.25 -18.94
N ALA A 23 8.62 19.17 -18.20
CA ALA A 23 9.77 19.15 -17.30
C ALA A 23 11.09 19.35 -18.05
N LEU A 24 11.27 18.68 -19.19
CA LEU A 24 12.46 18.85 -20.03
C LEU A 24 12.57 20.27 -20.59
N LEU A 25 11.46 20.85 -21.04
CA LEU A 25 11.41 22.24 -21.49
C LEU A 25 11.76 23.23 -20.35
N ALA A 26 11.28 22.98 -19.14
CA ALA A 26 11.61 23.80 -17.98
C ALA A 26 13.11 23.76 -17.63
N ILE A 27 13.74 22.57 -17.74
CA ILE A 27 15.19 22.42 -17.52
C ILE A 27 15.98 23.19 -18.57
N VAL A 28 15.65 23.01 -19.86
CA VAL A 28 16.32 23.72 -20.96
C VAL A 28 16.13 25.24 -20.83
N GLY A 29 14.93 25.68 -20.49
CA GLY A 29 14.62 27.08 -20.22
C GLY A 29 15.44 27.64 -19.06
N GLY A 30 15.54 26.91 -17.94
CA GLY A 30 16.34 27.31 -16.78
C GLY A 30 17.82 27.48 -17.13
N ILE A 31 18.40 26.56 -17.92
CA ILE A 31 19.78 26.66 -18.41
C ILE A 31 19.96 27.91 -19.28
N ALA A 32 19.01 28.19 -20.19
CA ALA A 32 19.07 29.37 -21.05
C ALA A 32 18.98 30.69 -20.27
N VAL A 33 18.14 30.74 -19.22
CA VAL A 33 18.04 31.92 -18.33
C VAL A 33 19.33 32.13 -17.54
N ILE A 34 19.94 31.06 -17.01
CA ILE A 34 21.24 31.15 -16.33
C ILE A 34 22.32 31.63 -17.29
N ALA A 35 22.33 31.14 -18.54
CA ALA A 35 23.34 31.55 -19.52
C ALA A 35 23.24 33.04 -19.89
N THR A 36 22.04 33.62 -19.89
CA THR A 36 21.82 35.02 -20.29
C THR A 36 21.85 36.01 -19.14
N ALA A 37 21.35 35.63 -17.96
CA ALA A 37 21.16 36.53 -16.81
C ALA A 37 21.71 35.97 -15.49
N GLY A 38 22.37 34.81 -15.50
CA GLY A 38 22.86 34.13 -14.30
C GLY A 38 24.10 34.76 -13.65
N PHE A 39 24.68 35.78 -14.27
CA PHE A 39 25.85 36.48 -13.76
C PHE A 39 25.61 37.99 -13.76
N ILE A 40 26.09 38.66 -12.71
CA ILE A 40 26.05 40.11 -12.56
C ILE A 40 27.47 40.64 -12.39
N GLU A 41 27.70 41.86 -12.86
CA GLU A 41 28.95 42.57 -12.65
C GLU A 41 28.83 43.39 -11.37
N VAL A 42 29.67 43.07 -10.38
CA VAL A 42 29.72 43.80 -9.10
C VAL A 42 31.04 44.58 -9.05
N PRO A 43 31.01 45.91 -8.85
CA PRO A 43 32.22 46.69 -8.68
C PRO A 43 32.85 46.36 -7.32
N ARG A 44 34.11 45.94 -7.32
CA ARG A 44 34.92 45.72 -6.12
C ARG A 44 36.10 46.67 -6.09
N LEU A 45 36.44 47.19 -4.92
CA LEU A 45 37.70 47.90 -4.72
C LEU A 45 38.83 46.88 -4.63
N ASN A 46 39.83 47.01 -5.50
CA ASN A 46 41.06 46.24 -5.36
C ASN A 46 41.91 46.81 -4.19
N SER A 47 42.98 46.11 -3.83
CA SER A 47 43.91 46.52 -2.75
C SER A 47 44.65 47.84 -3.01
N VAL A 48 44.50 48.43 -4.20
CA VAL A 48 45.08 49.71 -4.60
C VAL A 48 44.01 50.83 -4.61
N GLY A 49 42.76 50.52 -4.26
CA GLY A 49 41.66 51.48 -4.22
C GLY A 49 41.03 51.79 -5.58
N GLN A 50 41.37 51.04 -6.63
CA GLN A 50 40.73 51.14 -7.95
C GLN A 50 39.51 50.23 -8.01
N THR A 51 38.46 50.68 -8.70
CA THR A 51 37.25 49.88 -8.94
C THR A 51 37.48 48.92 -10.11
N GLU A 52 37.47 47.62 -9.83
CA GLU A 52 37.46 46.55 -10.83
C GLU A 52 36.08 45.88 -10.84
N THR A 53 35.57 45.52 -12.02
CA THR A 53 34.33 44.75 -12.13
C THR A 53 34.65 43.27 -12.00
N SER A 54 33.99 42.60 -11.05
CA SER A 54 34.05 41.14 -10.90
C SER A 54 32.72 40.55 -11.31
N THR A 55 32.75 39.50 -12.13
CA THR A 55 31.56 38.70 -12.47
C THR A 55 31.23 37.77 -11.31
N GLU A 56 30.03 37.88 -10.78
CA GLU A 56 29.53 37.06 -9.68
C GLU A 56 28.21 36.38 -10.06
N PRO A 57 27.93 35.16 -9.54
CA PRO A 57 26.66 34.49 -9.80
C PRO A 57 25.49 35.28 -9.20
N ASN A 58 24.45 35.50 -10.00
CA ASN A 58 23.20 36.04 -9.51
C ASN A 58 22.39 34.93 -8.83
N VAL A 59 22.58 34.77 -7.52
CA VAL A 59 21.97 33.71 -6.72
C VAL A 59 20.45 33.64 -6.90
N PHE A 60 19.76 34.77 -7.09
CA PHE A 60 18.30 34.78 -7.30
C PHE A 60 17.90 34.12 -8.62
N ILE A 61 18.60 34.42 -9.72
CA ILE A 61 18.32 33.84 -11.04
C ILE A 61 18.60 32.33 -11.02
N TRP A 62 19.72 31.94 -10.40
CA TRP A 62 20.05 30.53 -10.21
C TRP A 62 19.01 29.79 -9.37
N ALA A 63 18.56 30.37 -8.26
CA ALA A 63 17.55 29.78 -7.40
C ALA A 63 16.20 29.60 -8.12
N ILE A 64 15.77 30.58 -8.92
CA ILE A 64 14.54 30.50 -9.70
C ILE A 64 14.64 29.39 -10.76
N ALA A 65 15.74 29.36 -11.52
CA ALA A 65 15.95 28.38 -12.58
C ALA A 65 15.99 26.94 -12.02
N ILE A 66 16.71 26.72 -10.92
CA ILE A 66 16.76 25.42 -10.25
C ILE A 66 15.39 25.06 -9.65
N GLY A 67 14.75 25.99 -8.96
CA GLY A 67 13.44 25.78 -8.34
C GLY A 67 12.38 25.38 -9.36
N GLN A 68 12.38 26.00 -10.55
CA GLN A 68 11.47 25.68 -11.64
C GLN A 68 11.73 24.28 -12.19
N ALA A 69 13.00 23.91 -12.41
CA ALA A 69 13.37 22.57 -12.87
C ALA A 69 12.94 21.48 -11.87
N VAL A 70 13.27 21.65 -10.59
CA VAL A 70 12.91 20.71 -9.53
C VAL A 70 11.40 20.55 -9.42
N SER A 71 10.65 21.66 -9.42
CA SER A 71 9.19 21.63 -9.32
C SER A 71 8.54 20.91 -10.51
N ALA A 72 9.04 21.13 -11.73
CA ALA A 72 8.52 20.49 -12.92
C ALA A 72 8.81 18.98 -12.94
N THR A 73 10.01 18.56 -12.53
CA THR A 73 10.35 17.14 -12.38
C THR A 73 9.51 16.47 -11.30
N MET A 74 9.28 17.13 -10.17
CA MET A 74 8.44 16.62 -9.10
C MET A 74 6.98 16.44 -9.56
N LEU A 75 6.44 17.40 -10.32
CA LEU A 75 5.10 17.28 -10.90
C LEU A 75 5.01 16.07 -11.86
N ALA A 76 5.99 15.90 -12.75
CA ALA A 76 6.03 14.76 -13.67
C ALA A 76 6.11 13.41 -12.93
N ALA A 77 6.86 13.35 -11.82
CA ALA A 77 6.93 12.17 -10.97
C ALA A 77 5.57 11.85 -10.32
N ILE A 78 4.85 12.86 -9.81
CA ILE A 78 3.51 12.68 -9.23
C ILE A 78 2.52 12.12 -10.27
N PHE A 79 2.49 12.69 -11.48
CA PHE A 79 1.64 12.16 -12.56
C PHE A 79 2.01 10.72 -12.93
N SER A 80 3.30 10.38 -12.92
CA SER A 80 3.76 9.01 -13.17
C SER A 80 3.27 8.04 -12.08
N MET A 81 3.33 8.46 -10.82
CA MET A 81 2.83 7.67 -9.67
C MET A 81 1.31 7.46 -9.76
N ILE A 82 0.54 8.51 -10.05
CA ILE A 82 -0.92 8.42 -10.22
C ILE A 82 -1.27 7.46 -11.37
N ASN A 83 -0.56 7.54 -12.50
CA ASN A 83 -0.76 6.63 -13.61
C ASN A 83 -0.49 5.17 -13.23
N SER A 84 0.56 4.90 -12.46
CA SER A 84 0.86 3.55 -11.96
C SER A 84 -0.25 3.01 -11.05
N ILE A 85 -0.75 3.83 -10.11
CA ILE A 85 -1.88 3.44 -9.25
C ILE A 85 -3.13 3.15 -10.08
N TYR A 86 -3.43 3.99 -11.07
CA TYR A 86 -4.57 3.80 -11.96
C TYR A 86 -4.46 2.51 -12.77
N GLN A 87 -3.29 2.23 -13.36
CA GLN A 87 -3.06 0.99 -14.10
C GLN A 87 -3.19 -0.24 -13.22
N ASN A 88 -2.62 -0.22 -12.01
CA ASN A 88 -2.76 -1.31 -11.05
C ASN A 88 -4.22 -1.55 -10.66
N THR A 89 -5.01 -0.48 -10.49
CA THR A 89 -6.44 -0.58 -10.18
C THR A 89 -7.22 -1.17 -11.36
N CYS A 90 -6.91 -0.77 -12.60
CA CYS A 90 -7.50 -1.37 -13.80
C CYS A 90 -7.15 -2.85 -13.94
N ASP A 91 -5.91 -3.25 -13.64
CA ASP A 91 -5.48 -4.64 -13.72
C ASP A 91 -6.22 -5.51 -12.68
N GLN A 92 -6.49 -4.97 -11.47
CA GLN A 92 -7.34 -5.62 -10.48
C GLN A 92 -8.80 -5.78 -10.95
N LEU A 93 -9.34 -4.79 -11.66
CA LEU A 93 -10.71 -4.83 -12.19
C LEU A 93 -10.87 -5.80 -13.37
N VAL A 94 -9.87 -5.90 -14.25
CA VAL A 94 -9.88 -6.83 -15.38
C VAL A 94 -9.68 -8.29 -14.91
N GLY A 95 -8.98 -8.50 -13.79
CA GLY A 95 -8.88 -9.82 -13.13
C GLY A 95 -10.18 -10.31 -12.49
N MET A 96 -11.18 -9.42 -12.29
CA MET A 96 -12.52 -9.77 -11.85
C MET A 96 -13.39 -10.10 -13.08
N ASP A 97 -13.29 -11.34 -13.58
CA ASP A 97 -14.14 -11.84 -14.65
C ASP A 97 -15.61 -11.96 -14.19
N LEU A 98 -16.39 -10.89 -14.39
CA LEU A 98 -17.83 -10.82 -14.12
C LEU A 98 -18.68 -11.69 -15.08
N SER A 99 -18.06 -12.48 -15.95
CA SER A 99 -18.73 -13.29 -16.98
C SER A 99 -19.07 -14.70 -16.53
N LYS A 100 -18.61 -15.13 -15.35
CA LYS A 100 -19.10 -16.36 -14.74
C LYS A 100 -20.23 -16.00 -13.78
N PRO A 101 -21.46 -16.51 -13.96
CA PRO A 101 -22.44 -16.44 -12.90
C PRO A 101 -21.81 -17.18 -11.71
N ASP A 102 -21.63 -16.47 -10.60
CA ASP A 102 -21.18 -17.03 -9.34
C ASP A 102 -22.09 -18.20 -8.99
N ALA A 103 -21.64 -19.41 -9.30
CA ALA A 103 -22.08 -20.59 -8.62
C ALA A 103 -21.63 -20.37 -7.18
N GLU A 104 -22.58 -19.98 -6.32
CA GLU A 104 -22.50 -19.86 -4.86
C GLU A 104 -21.25 -20.54 -4.28
N GLN A 105 -20.13 -19.81 -4.24
CA GLN A 105 -19.01 -20.20 -3.39
C GLN A 105 -19.20 -19.46 -2.07
N PRO A 106 -19.38 -20.18 -0.96
CA PRO A 106 -19.72 -19.58 0.31
C PRO A 106 -18.58 -18.68 0.75
N ASN A 107 -18.93 -17.46 1.16
CA ASN A 107 -18.07 -16.42 1.77
C ASN A 107 -17.27 -16.89 3.01
N THR A 108 -17.27 -18.17 3.34
CA THR A 108 -16.53 -18.82 4.41
C THR A 108 -15.09 -19.18 4.02
N LEU A 109 -14.80 -19.44 2.75
CA LEU A 109 -13.44 -19.82 2.30
C LEU A 109 -12.49 -18.62 2.17
N LYS A 110 -13.02 -17.40 2.00
CA LYS A 110 -12.22 -16.16 1.89
C LYS A 110 -11.42 -15.81 3.16
N ASN A 111 -11.68 -16.49 4.28
CA ASN A 111 -11.05 -16.24 5.58
C ASN A 111 -10.29 -17.45 6.13
N SER A 112 -10.10 -18.51 5.35
CA SER A 112 -9.44 -19.73 5.80
C SER A 112 -8.04 -19.80 5.21
N ALA A 113 -7.03 -20.03 6.04
CA ALA A 113 -5.65 -20.24 5.64
C ALA A 113 -5.08 -21.45 6.38
N LEU A 114 -4.03 -22.05 5.84
CA LEU A 114 -3.35 -23.18 6.48
C LEU A 114 -2.16 -22.65 7.28
N ARG A 115 -2.28 -22.65 8.61
CA ARG A 115 -1.18 -22.27 9.50
C ARG A 115 -0.19 -23.41 9.64
N LEU A 116 1.08 -23.15 9.37
CA LEU A 116 2.14 -24.13 9.50
C LEU A 116 2.51 -24.32 10.97
N THR A 117 2.32 -25.53 11.50
CA THR A 117 2.70 -25.88 12.89
C THR A 117 4.10 -26.47 12.98
N SER A 118 4.62 -27.00 11.87
CA SER A 118 5.99 -27.50 11.77
C SER A 118 6.49 -27.43 10.33
N VAL A 119 7.69 -26.87 10.16
CA VAL A 119 8.43 -26.89 8.90
C VAL A 119 9.81 -27.53 9.16
N PRO A 120 10.04 -28.79 8.75
CA PRO A 120 11.33 -29.44 8.96
C PRO A 120 12.44 -28.72 8.19
N ALA A 121 13.61 -28.56 8.81
CA ALA A 121 14.79 -27.98 8.16
C ALA A 121 15.26 -28.79 6.93
N THR A 122 14.87 -30.06 6.84
CA THR A 122 15.14 -30.93 5.69
C THR A 122 14.20 -30.72 4.51
N SER A 123 13.10 -29.97 4.68
CA SER A 123 12.17 -29.66 3.58
C SER A 123 12.74 -28.54 2.71
N SER A 124 12.47 -28.62 1.40
CA SER A 124 12.78 -27.55 0.44
C SER A 124 12.06 -26.23 0.76
N LEU A 125 11.00 -26.29 1.56
CA LEU A 125 10.21 -25.11 1.95
C LEU A 125 10.80 -24.34 3.12
N SER A 126 11.70 -24.93 3.91
CA SER A 126 12.30 -24.27 5.07
C SER A 126 13.11 -23.01 4.72
N LYS A 127 13.42 -22.80 3.43
CA LYS A 127 14.08 -21.59 2.93
C LYS A 127 13.14 -20.40 2.74
N THR A 128 11.85 -20.67 2.55
CA THR A 128 10.83 -19.67 2.23
C THR A 128 9.79 -19.54 3.33
N LEU A 129 9.38 -20.67 3.93
CA LEU A 129 8.34 -20.75 4.95
C LEU A 129 8.93 -21.05 6.32
N SER A 130 8.39 -20.37 7.32
CA SER A 130 8.70 -20.57 8.72
C SER A 130 7.52 -21.20 9.47
N THR A 131 7.81 -21.74 10.65
CA THR A 131 6.75 -22.22 11.55
C THR A 131 5.88 -21.05 11.98
N GLY A 132 4.57 -21.19 11.82
CA GLY A 132 3.53 -20.22 12.12
C GLY A 132 3.12 -19.32 10.96
N ASP A 133 3.82 -19.38 9.81
CA ASP A 133 3.34 -18.74 8.57
C ASP A 133 2.03 -19.38 8.11
N MET A 134 1.19 -18.60 7.44
CA MET A 134 -0.11 -19.07 6.95
C MET A 134 -0.15 -19.10 5.44
N ILE A 135 -0.35 -20.29 4.88
CA ILE A 135 -0.52 -20.46 3.43
C ILE A 135 -1.94 -20.06 3.07
N ILE A 136 -2.06 -19.03 2.22
CA ILE A 136 -3.34 -18.49 1.76
C ILE A 136 -3.72 -19.18 0.45
N THR A 137 -2.80 -19.18 -0.51
CA THR A 137 -3.01 -19.83 -1.80
C THR A 137 -1.81 -20.66 -2.24
N PHE A 138 -2.09 -21.72 -2.99
CA PHE A 138 -1.09 -22.56 -3.65
C PHE A 138 -1.53 -22.77 -5.10
N ASN A 139 -0.65 -22.43 -6.04
CA ASN A 139 -0.92 -22.39 -7.48
C ASN A 139 -2.19 -21.59 -7.83
N GLY A 140 -2.40 -20.47 -7.12
CA GLY A 140 -3.54 -19.57 -7.33
C GLY A 140 -4.87 -20.07 -6.75
N GLN A 141 -4.87 -21.21 -6.04
CA GLN A 141 -6.07 -21.75 -5.39
C GLN A 141 -5.98 -21.66 -3.87
N PRO A 142 -7.09 -21.34 -3.16
CA PRO A 142 -7.09 -21.21 -1.71
C PRO A 142 -6.79 -22.54 -1.02
N VAL A 143 -6.13 -22.45 0.14
CA VAL A 143 -5.66 -23.61 0.90
C VAL A 143 -6.33 -23.62 2.28
N THR A 144 -6.93 -24.76 2.62
CA THR A 144 -7.51 -25.04 3.93
C THR A 144 -6.95 -26.29 4.59
N SER A 145 -6.38 -27.21 3.81
CA SER A 145 -5.79 -28.46 4.27
C SER A 145 -4.46 -28.73 3.57
N LEU A 146 -3.45 -29.16 4.32
CA LEU A 146 -2.15 -29.51 3.74
C LEU A 146 -2.26 -30.69 2.77
N GLU A 147 -3.01 -31.72 3.14
CA GLU A 147 -3.10 -32.97 2.38
C GLU A 147 -3.94 -32.78 1.11
N ASN A 148 -5.15 -32.23 1.24
CA ASN A 148 -6.10 -32.14 0.13
C ASN A 148 -5.88 -30.92 -0.78
N ASP A 149 -5.27 -29.84 -0.28
CA ASP A 149 -5.15 -28.59 -1.04
C ASP A 149 -3.71 -28.28 -1.46
N VAL A 150 -2.70 -28.73 -0.70
CA VAL A 150 -1.30 -28.47 -1.05
C VAL A 150 -0.69 -29.68 -1.73
N VAL A 151 -0.66 -30.85 -1.06
CA VAL A 151 0.02 -32.05 -1.58
C VAL A 151 -0.58 -32.50 -2.92
N ASP A 152 -1.91 -32.51 -3.04
CA ASP A 152 -2.60 -32.89 -4.27
C ASP A 152 -2.39 -31.92 -5.44
N ARG A 153 -2.03 -30.65 -5.16
CA ARG A 153 -1.85 -29.60 -6.16
C ARG A 153 -0.40 -29.35 -6.54
N ILE A 154 0.56 -30.07 -5.94
CA ILE A 154 1.97 -29.98 -6.31
C ILE A 154 2.14 -30.48 -7.75
N VAL A 155 2.63 -29.58 -8.60
CA VAL A 155 3.14 -29.93 -9.92
C VAL A 155 4.65 -30.12 -9.81
N THR A 156 5.18 -31.17 -10.44
CA THR A 156 6.64 -31.34 -10.51
C THR A 156 7.25 -30.19 -11.31
N GLY A 157 8.05 -29.35 -10.67
CA GLY A 157 8.59 -28.13 -11.26
C GLY A 157 8.21 -26.88 -10.46
N GLU A 158 7.92 -25.79 -11.16
CA GLU A 158 7.62 -24.50 -10.56
C GLU A 158 6.18 -24.46 -10.01
N ASN A 159 6.03 -24.04 -8.75
CA ASN A 159 4.76 -23.84 -8.07
C ASN A 159 4.76 -22.45 -7.44
N SER A 160 3.62 -21.78 -7.42
CA SER A 160 3.47 -20.49 -6.77
C SER A 160 2.79 -20.67 -5.41
N ILE A 161 3.32 -20.03 -4.37
CA ILE A 161 2.72 -20.02 -3.05
C ILE A 161 2.53 -18.58 -2.59
N THR A 162 1.34 -18.27 -2.05
CA THR A 162 1.08 -17.02 -1.36
C THR A 162 0.83 -17.31 0.11
N PHE A 163 1.56 -16.66 0.98
CA PHE A 163 1.51 -16.87 2.42
C PHE A 163 1.62 -15.55 3.18
N LEU A 164 1.07 -15.54 4.39
CA LEU A 164 1.23 -14.48 5.37
C LEU A 164 2.37 -14.85 6.32
N THR A 165 3.33 -13.95 6.49
CA THR A 165 4.38 -14.12 7.49
C THR A 165 3.83 -13.92 8.90
N LEU A 166 4.58 -14.36 9.91
CA LEU A 166 4.34 -14.03 11.32
C LEU A 166 4.23 -12.51 11.60
N GLU A 167 4.78 -11.67 10.73
CA GLU A 167 4.76 -10.20 10.83
C GLU A 167 3.53 -9.59 10.14
N GLY A 168 2.65 -10.40 9.56
CA GLY A 168 1.46 -9.95 8.84
C GLY A 168 1.73 -9.44 7.42
N GLU A 169 2.93 -9.69 6.88
CA GLU A 169 3.27 -9.33 5.50
C GLU A 169 2.82 -10.45 4.55
N GLU A 170 2.07 -10.09 3.50
CA GLU A 170 1.69 -11.04 2.45
C GLU A 170 2.83 -11.17 1.44
N LYS A 171 3.35 -12.40 1.28
CA LYS A 171 4.41 -12.72 0.32
C LYS A 171 3.91 -13.76 -0.68
N THR A 172 4.35 -13.59 -1.92
CA THR A 172 4.20 -14.60 -2.96
C THR A 172 5.59 -15.01 -3.43
N ASP A 173 5.86 -16.31 -3.43
CA ASP A 173 7.14 -16.87 -3.85
C ASP A 173 6.94 -18.03 -4.83
N THR A 174 7.93 -18.26 -5.68
CA THR A 174 7.95 -19.39 -6.61
C THR A 174 8.92 -20.47 -6.14
N LEU A 175 8.38 -21.67 -5.99
CA LEU A 175 9.06 -22.83 -5.42
C LEU A 175 9.21 -23.92 -6.48
N PHE A 176 10.44 -24.38 -6.67
CA PHE A 176 10.69 -25.60 -7.44
C PHE A 176 10.53 -26.82 -6.54
N LEU A 177 9.44 -27.57 -6.74
CA LEU A 177 9.02 -28.67 -5.88
C LEU A 177 8.90 -29.98 -6.65
N ASN A 178 9.08 -31.07 -5.91
CA ASN A 178 8.70 -32.42 -6.32
C ASN A 178 7.58 -32.90 -5.39
N ARG A 179 6.80 -33.92 -5.78
CA ARG A 179 5.70 -34.49 -4.96
C ARG A 179 6.12 -34.91 -3.54
N THR A 180 7.40 -35.15 -3.29
CA THR A 180 7.93 -35.54 -1.97
C THR A 180 8.43 -34.36 -1.12
N SER A 181 8.38 -33.12 -1.63
CA SER A 181 8.96 -31.93 -0.99
C SER A 181 8.30 -31.51 0.34
N PHE A 182 7.06 -31.95 0.59
CA PHE A 182 6.28 -31.62 1.79
C PHE A 182 6.38 -32.66 2.92
N HIS A 183 7.32 -33.60 2.82
CA HIS A 183 7.46 -34.63 3.84
C HIS A 183 7.76 -34.03 5.23
N GLY A 184 6.91 -34.35 6.22
CA GLY A 184 7.06 -33.92 7.60
C GLY A 184 6.56 -32.50 7.91
N ILE A 185 6.02 -31.77 6.93
CA ILE A 185 5.34 -30.50 7.19
C ILE A 185 3.99 -30.78 7.84
N GLN A 186 3.65 -29.98 8.84
CA GLN A 186 2.35 -30.04 9.50
C GLN A 186 1.72 -28.65 9.46
N GLY A 187 0.40 -28.62 9.26
CA GLY A 187 -0.37 -27.40 9.31
C GLY A 187 -1.82 -27.68 9.65
N GLU A 188 -2.46 -26.69 10.24
CA GLU A 188 -3.85 -26.76 10.67
C GLU A 188 -4.64 -25.63 10.00
N ALA A 189 -5.92 -25.90 9.71
CA ALA A 189 -6.81 -24.88 9.20
C ALA A 189 -7.00 -23.81 10.28
N ASP A 190 -6.64 -22.57 9.97
CA ASP A 190 -6.83 -21.41 10.84
C ASP A 190 -7.60 -20.33 10.08
N GLN A 191 -8.26 -19.45 10.84
CA GLN A 191 -8.91 -18.30 10.24
C GLN A 191 -7.91 -17.15 10.14
N LEU A 192 -7.81 -16.52 8.96
CA LEU A 192 -7.03 -15.28 8.76
C LEU A 192 -7.39 -14.18 9.79
N ARG A 193 -8.60 -14.24 10.35
CA ARG A 193 -9.07 -13.35 11.42
C ARG A 193 -8.33 -13.52 12.75
N SER A 194 -7.78 -14.71 13.05
CA SER A 194 -7.00 -14.97 14.28
C SER A 194 -5.63 -14.29 14.28
N TYR A 195 -5.11 -13.90 13.12
CA TYR A 195 -3.79 -13.28 13.00
C TYR A 195 -3.84 -11.76 12.79
N LYS A 196 -5.02 -11.21 12.47
CA LYS A 196 -5.35 -9.78 12.67
C LYS A 196 -5.56 -9.40 14.15
N ASN A 197 -5.34 -10.34 15.08
CA ASN A 197 -5.35 -10.15 16.54
C ASN A 197 -3.92 -9.97 17.10
N THR A 198 -2.99 -9.38 16.35
CA THR A 198 -1.92 -8.68 17.03
C THR A 198 -2.52 -7.44 17.67
N ASP A 199 -2.04 -7.05 18.85
CA ASP A 199 -2.40 -5.81 19.54
C ASP A 199 -2.04 -4.53 18.74
N ASP A 200 -1.89 -4.63 17.41
CA ASP A 200 -1.46 -3.61 16.45
C ASP A 200 -2.58 -2.67 15.99
N GLY A 201 -3.73 -2.70 16.67
CA GLY A 201 -4.75 -1.68 16.47
C GLY A 201 -4.35 -0.35 17.11
N LEU A 202 -4.95 0.73 16.65
CA LEU A 202 -4.69 2.04 17.23
C LEU A 202 -5.32 2.17 18.61
N LYS A 203 -4.47 2.19 19.64
CA LYS A 203 -4.92 2.42 21.01
C LYS A 203 -5.34 3.88 21.19
N ILE A 204 -6.54 4.05 21.74
CA ILE A 204 -7.19 5.35 21.89
C ILE A 204 -6.76 5.99 23.20
N VAL A 205 -6.14 7.17 23.10
CA VAL A 205 -5.73 7.98 24.26
C VAL A 205 -6.85 8.94 24.65
N SER A 206 -7.40 9.67 23.67
CA SER A 206 -8.47 10.62 23.89
C SER A 206 -9.35 10.76 22.64
N ILE A 207 -10.60 11.14 22.84
CA ILE A 207 -11.58 11.36 21.75
C ILE A 207 -12.10 12.78 21.90
N HIS A 208 -12.01 13.57 20.84
CA HIS A 208 -12.56 14.92 20.84
C HIS A 208 -14.09 14.88 20.73
N SER A 209 -14.80 15.86 21.31
CA SER A 209 -16.26 16.00 21.21
C SER A 209 -16.78 16.31 19.80
N ALA A 210 -15.87 16.45 18.83
CA ALA A 210 -16.20 16.64 17.42
C ALA A 210 -16.08 15.32 16.64
N SER A 211 -15.60 14.26 17.30
CA SER A 211 -15.45 12.94 16.69
C SER A 211 -16.82 12.33 16.45
N GLN A 212 -17.02 11.83 15.23
CA GLN A 212 -18.22 11.06 14.89
C GLN A 212 -18.30 9.71 15.63
N LEU A 213 -17.22 9.32 16.32
CA LEU A 213 -17.12 8.10 17.12
C LEU A 213 -17.27 8.35 18.63
N GLU A 214 -17.56 9.60 19.02
CA GLU A 214 -17.87 9.95 20.41
C GLU A 214 -19.05 9.11 20.94
N GLY A 215 -18.91 8.64 22.19
CA GLY A 215 -19.88 7.80 22.89
C GLY A 215 -19.84 6.31 22.49
N MET A 216 -19.10 5.95 21.44
CA MET A 216 -18.91 4.56 21.03
C MET A 216 -17.54 4.03 21.42
N LEU A 217 -16.50 4.82 21.16
CA LEU A 217 -15.14 4.52 21.57
C LEU A 217 -14.82 5.26 22.88
N HIS A 218 -13.86 4.73 23.63
CA HIS A 218 -13.39 5.33 24.88
C HIS A 218 -11.87 5.24 24.98
N PRO A 219 -11.24 6.07 25.84
CA PRO A 219 -9.84 5.88 26.20
C PRO A 219 -9.56 4.44 26.65
N ASN A 220 -8.38 3.93 26.30
CA ASN A 220 -7.93 2.55 26.51
C ASN A 220 -8.66 1.48 25.67
N TYR A 221 -9.46 1.87 24.68
CA TYR A 221 -9.92 0.93 23.65
C TYR A 221 -8.87 0.85 22.54
N VAL A 222 -8.93 -0.22 21.75
CA VAL A 222 -8.05 -0.43 20.59
C VAL A 222 -8.92 -0.50 19.34
N LEU A 223 -8.73 0.43 18.42
CA LEU A 223 -9.42 0.43 17.14
C LEU A 223 -8.70 -0.53 16.18
N LEU A 224 -9.40 -1.55 15.69
CA LEU A 224 -8.81 -2.58 14.84
C LEU A 224 -9.01 -2.26 13.36
N SER A 225 -10.26 -1.98 12.96
CA SER A 225 -10.60 -1.80 11.55
C SER A 225 -11.82 -0.90 11.35
N ILE A 226 -11.90 -0.27 10.18
CA ILE A 226 -13.08 0.42 9.67
C ILE A 226 -13.35 -0.11 8.26
N ASN A 227 -14.57 -0.58 7.99
CA ASN A 227 -14.98 -1.21 6.71
C ASN A 227 -14.01 -2.29 6.24
N ASP A 228 -13.61 -3.17 7.17
CA ASP A 228 -12.67 -4.27 6.96
C ASP A 228 -11.22 -3.85 6.60
N GLN A 229 -10.94 -2.53 6.54
CA GLN A 229 -9.60 -1.97 6.39
C GLN A 229 -8.94 -1.76 7.76
N LEU A 230 -7.71 -2.24 7.91
CA LEU A 230 -6.96 -2.13 9.16
C LEU A 230 -6.65 -0.67 9.50
N ALA A 231 -6.88 -0.32 10.77
CA ALA A 231 -6.56 0.99 11.31
C ALA A 231 -5.14 0.94 11.89
N LEU A 232 -4.12 1.12 11.03
CA LEU A 232 -2.70 1.18 11.44
C LEU A 232 -2.22 2.60 11.74
N SER A 233 -2.90 3.60 11.17
CA SER A 233 -2.67 5.02 11.43
C SER A 233 -4.00 5.77 11.43
N GLU A 234 -4.04 6.95 12.08
CA GLU A 234 -5.23 7.82 12.04
C GLU A 234 -5.65 8.11 10.60
N MET A 235 -4.67 8.34 9.72
CA MET A 235 -4.92 8.64 8.32
C MET A 235 -5.56 7.45 7.59
N ASP A 236 -5.10 6.23 7.84
CA ASP A 236 -5.65 5.04 7.19
C ASP A 236 -7.07 4.75 7.68
N ALA A 237 -7.30 4.87 8.99
CA ALA A 237 -8.62 4.76 9.58
C ALA A 237 -9.58 5.84 9.03
N ALA A 238 -9.13 7.08 8.86
CA ALA A 238 -9.93 8.17 8.30
C ALA A 238 -10.27 7.94 6.81
N LYS A 239 -9.34 7.39 6.02
CA LYS A 239 -9.56 7.06 4.60
C LYS A 239 -10.56 5.93 4.41
N ALA A 240 -10.62 5.00 5.36
CA ALA A 240 -11.55 3.87 5.32
C ALA A 240 -13.02 4.30 5.53
N VAL A 241 -13.26 5.52 6.06
CA VAL A 241 -14.61 6.03 6.29
C VAL A 241 -15.27 6.41 4.96
N VAL A 242 -16.44 5.82 4.69
CA VAL A 242 -17.31 6.17 3.57
C VAL A 242 -18.49 7.02 4.02
N ASN A 243 -19.10 7.75 3.08
CA ASN A 243 -20.32 8.49 3.38
C ASN A 243 -21.50 7.52 3.50
N GLY A 244 -22.02 7.37 4.72
CA GLY A 244 -23.08 6.41 5.04
C GLY A 244 -22.71 5.50 6.19
N GLU A 245 -23.22 4.27 6.19
CA GLU A 245 -22.99 3.31 7.27
C GLU A 245 -21.58 2.72 7.18
N ASN A 246 -20.86 2.73 8.29
CA ASN A 246 -19.51 2.21 8.42
C ASN A 246 -19.46 1.12 9.47
N LYS A 247 -18.84 -0.01 9.15
CA LYS A 247 -18.56 -1.11 10.08
C LYS A 247 -17.27 -0.80 10.83
N ILE A 248 -17.29 -0.82 12.15
CA ILE A 248 -16.14 -0.46 12.98
C ILE A 248 -15.88 -1.60 13.95
N GLU A 249 -14.65 -2.11 13.96
CA GLU A 249 -14.20 -3.19 14.83
C GLU A 249 -13.18 -2.66 15.84
N PHE A 250 -13.37 -3.01 17.11
CA PHE A 250 -12.53 -2.53 18.21
C PHE A 250 -12.52 -3.50 19.38
N ILE A 251 -11.48 -3.40 20.21
CA ILE A 251 -11.35 -4.11 21.48
C ILE A 251 -11.65 -3.13 22.61
N ASN A 252 -12.57 -3.49 23.50
CA ASN A 252 -12.88 -2.67 24.66
C ASN A 252 -11.87 -2.87 25.81
N SER A 253 -12.00 -2.09 26.88
CA SER A 253 -11.11 -2.18 28.06
C SER A 253 -11.13 -3.53 28.80
N LYS A 254 -12.06 -4.43 28.47
CA LYS A 254 -12.13 -5.79 29.02
C LYS A 254 -11.48 -6.82 28.09
N GLY A 255 -10.84 -6.40 27.01
CA GLY A 255 -10.29 -7.29 25.99
C GLY A 255 -11.35 -7.94 25.09
N ALA A 256 -12.62 -7.51 25.18
CA ALA A 256 -13.68 -8.09 24.36
C ALA A 256 -13.74 -7.40 22.99
N HIS A 257 -13.62 -8.21 21.94
CA HIS A 257 -13.84 -7.79 20.56
C HIS A 257 -15.29 -7.37 20.33
N ARG A 258 -15.49 -6.21 19.71
CA ARG A 258 -16.79 -5.62 19.42
C ARG A 258 -16.83 -5.12 17.98
N VAL A 259 -17.99 -5.28 17.36
CA VAL A 259 -18.31 -4.74 16.05
C VAL A 259 -19.53 -3.86 16.20
N ASN A 260 -19.49 -2.67 15.62
CA ASN A 260 -20.62 -1.75 15.63
C ASN A 260 -20.72 -1.01 14.29
N PHE A 261 -21.92 -0.59 13.93
CA PHE A 261 -22.22 0.10 12.69
C PHE A 261 -22.61 1.54 12.99
N ARG A 262 -22.03 2.50 12.28
CA ARG A 262 -22.32 3.92 12.49
C ARG A 262 -22.34 4.70 11.19
N ASN A 263 -23.36 5.55 11.05
CA ASN A 263 -23.41 6.50 9.96
C ASN A 263 -22.37 7.60 10.17
N MET A 264 -21.47 7.76 9.21
CA MET A 264 -20.38 8.74 9.25
C MET A 264 -20.24 9.45 7.90
N LYS A 265 -19.59 10.61 7.93
CA LYS A 265 -19.11 11.34 6.75
C LYS A 265 -17.59 11.20 6.66
N PRO A 266 -17.01 11.07 5.45
CA PRO A 266 -15.57 11.04 5.27
C PRO A 266 -14.93 12.31 5.84
N GLY A 267 -13.80 12.16 6.52
CA GLY A 267 -13.11 13.25 7.18
C GLY A 267 -12.20 12.77 8.32
N PRO A 268 -11.52 13.70 9.00
CA PRO A 268 -10.69 13.36 10.16
C PRO A 268 -11.54 12.73 11.27
N LEU A 269 -10.96 11.73 11.96
CA LEU A 269 -11.65 11.04 13.04
C LEU A 269 -11.72 11.88 14.33
N HIS A 270 -10.81 12.84 14.49
CA HIS A 270 -10.65 13.65 15.71
C HIS A 270 -10.43 12.78 16.96
N ILE A 271 -9.59 11.75 16.82
CA ILE A 271 -9.20 10.83 17.88
C ILE A 271 -7.69 10.90 18.03
N GLN A 272 -7.22 11.01 19.27
CA GLN A 272 -5.81 10.91 19.58
C GLN A 272 -5.46 9.47 19.89
N PHE A 273 -4.48 8.93 19.15
CA PHE A 273 -3.97 7.58 19.35
C PHE A 273 -2.60 7.61 20.04
N GLU A 274 -2.26 6.50 20.69
CA GLU A 274 -0.92 6.27 21.26
C GLU A 274 0.07 6.16 20.09
N LYS A 275 1.21 6.87 20.20
CA LYS A 275 2.26 6.89 19.18
C LYS A 275 3.25 5.76 19.38
#